data_AF-A0A8H6GEI6-F1
#
_entry.id   AF-A0A8H6GEI6-F1
#
_cell.length_a   1.000
_cell.length_b   1.000
_cell.length_c   1.000
_cell.angle_alpha   90.00
_cell.angle_beta   90.00
_cell.angle_gamma   90.00
#
_symmetry.space_group_name_H-M   'P 1'
#
loop_
_entity.id
_entity.type
_entity.pdbx_description
1 polymer ?
#
loop_
_entity_poly.entity_id
_entity_poly.type
_entity_poly.pdbx_seq_one_letter_code
_entity_poly.pdbx_strand_id
1 'polypeptide(L)'
;MGLSFGLFVPPRILTSAKYGGLNVHPSLLPDLRGPAPIHHAILKGYDYTGISLQTLDHRIFDHGTILSQTSRPGISIPPGCTVQELTSLLAPIGAQMLIQGLRDGVYVPPRQNTGWRAEELSDEQLVHAPKVTKADGHIKWTKWTGDDIVRRVRVLGSVWTHAVNKKGDKKRLIFQDAETISSKDIGNHGAKVRLLEDTGVVLETLIWDQGDGSCAIRTLDDSVIRVKKIKEEGKSQRDAMAGLRGYLADD
;
A
#
# COMPACT_ATOMS: atom_id res chain seq x y z
N MET A 1 -27.44 1.99 -0.71
CA MET A 1 -26.18 2.73 -0.52
C MET A 1 -25.06 1.71 -0.46
N GLY A 2 -23.94 1.96 -1.16
CA GLY A 2 -22.71 1.19 -0.96
C GLY A 2 -21.68 2.07 -0.26
N LEU A 3 -21.25 1.67 0.94
CA LEU A 3 -20.06 2.22 1.61
C LEU A 3 -18.96 1.18 1.41
N SER A 4 -18.05 1.41 0.46
CA SER A 4 -16.85 0.57 0.19
C SER A 4 -16.98 -0.91 0.59
N PHE A 5 -18.07 -1.56 0.15
CA PHE A 5 -18.13 -3.01 0.20
C PHE A 5 -17.39 -3.44 -1.06
N GLY A 6 -16.28 -4.17 -0.89
CA GLY A 6 -15.61 -4.86 -2.00
C GLY A 6 -16.45 -5.98 -2.62
N LEU A 7 -17.78 -5.84 -2.64
CA LEU A 7 -18.79 -6.76 -3.12
C LEU A 7 -19.72 -5.99 -4.07
N PHE A 8 -19.96 -6.56 -5.26
CA PHE A 8 -20.86 -6.00 -6.27
C PHE A 8 -22.28 -5.89 -5.71
N VAL A 9 -22.89 -4.71 -5.78
CA VAL A 9 -24.32 -4.57 -5.49
C VAL A 9 -25.09 -5.16 -6.66
N PRO A 10 -25.92 -6.22 -6.46
CA PRO A 10 -26.60 -6.89 -7.56
C PRO A 10 -27.40 -5.91 -8.44
N PRO A 11 -27.39 -6.05 -9.78
CA PRO A 11 -28.03 -5.08 -10.67
C PRO A 11 -29.52 -4.88 -10.37
N ARG A 12 -30.22 -5.94 -9.98
CA ARG A 12 -31.64 -5.91 -9.55
C ARG A 12 -31.92 -4.92 -8.40
N ILE A 13 -30.96 -4.74 -7.50
CA ILE A 13 -31.07 -3.80 -6.37
C ILE A 13 -30.83 -2.39 -6.87
N LEU A 14 -29.84 -2.19 -7.74
CA LEU A 14 -29.57 -0.87 -8.34
C LEU A 14 -30.73 -0.38 -9.21
N THR A 15 -31.36 -1.27 -9.98
CA THR A 15 -32.50 -0.93 -10.85
C THR A 15 -33.78 -0.67 -10.07
N SER A 16 -33.92 -1.20 -8.85
CA SER A 16 -35.06 -0.89 -7.97
C SER A 16 -34.98 0.49 -7.33
N ALA A 17 -33.79 1.08 -7.26
CA ALA A 17 -33.60 2.41 -6.68
C ALA A 17 -33.91 3.50 -7.72
N LYS A 18 -34.83 4.40 -7.41
CA LYS A 18 -35.32 5.48 -8.30
C LYS A 18 -34.21 6.25 -9.03
N TYR A 19 -33.07 6.45 -8.37
CA TYR A 19 -31.93 7.21 -8.90
C TYR A 19 -30.66 6.36 -9.05
N GLY A 20 -30.77 5.03 -9.00
CA GLY A 20 -29.63 4.12 -8.90
C GLY A 20 -28.99 4.14 -7.51
N GLY A 21 -27.68 4.01 -7.44
CA GLY A 21 -26.94 4.06 -6.17
C GLY A 21 -25.80 5.06 -6.17
N LEU A 22 -25.32 5.37 -4.98
CA LEU A 22 -24.16 6.21 -4.73
C LEU A 22 -23.04 5.37 -4.09
N ASN A 23 -21.80 5.74 -4.40
CA ASN A 23 -20.59 5.22 -3.78
C ASN A 23 -19.74 6.37 -3.26
N VAL A 24 -19.20 6.20 -2.06
CA VAL A 24 -18.16 7.07 -1.50
C VAL A 24 -16.84 6.34 -1.68
N HIS A 25 -16.01 6.85 -2.57
CA HIS A 25 -14.73 6.25 -2.93
C HIS A 25 -13.58 7.02 -2.26
N PRO A 26 -12.72 6.38 -1.45
CA PRO A 26 -11.66 7.08 -0.71
C PRO A 26 -10.40 7.28 -1.56
N SER A 27 -10.57 7.85 -2.75
CA SER A 27 -9.52 8.48 -3.55
C SER A 27 -10.09 9.65 -4.36
N LEU A 28 -9.19 10.41 -4.99
CA LEU A 28 -9.56 11.40 -6.00
C LEU A 28 -9.73 10.70 -7.36
N LEU A 29 -10.95 10.24 -7.67
CA LEU A 29 -11.24 9.64 -8.98
C LEU A 29 -10.93 10.64 -10.13
N PRO A 30 -10.46 10.16 -11.30
CA PRO A 30 -10.41 8.76 -11.75
C PRO A 30 -9.19 7.95 -11.28
N ASP A 31 -8.32 8.52 -10.46
CA ASP A 31 -7.15 7.81 -9.94
C ASP A 31 -7.49 6.84 -8.80
N LEU A 32 -6.69 5.79 -8.65
CA LEU A 32 -6.84 4.74 -7.64
C LEU A 32 -8.22 4.05 -7.65
N ARG A 33 -8.79 3.81 -8.83
CA ARG A 33 -10.01 2.98 -8.98
C ARG A 33 -9.78 1.55 -8.50
N GLY A 34 -10.77 0.97 -7.83
CA GLY A 34 -10.72 -0.41 -7.38
C GLY A 34 -10.89 -0.57 -5.87
N PRO A 35 -10.73 -1.80 -5.34
CA PRO A 35 -11.14 -2.12 -3.98
C PRO A 35 -10.17 -1.69 -2.87
N ALA A 36 -8.95 -1.22 -3.18
CA ALA A 36 -7.95 -0.89 -2.15
C ALA A 36 -7.28 0.51 -2.29
N PRO A 37 -8.00 1.60 -2.62
CA PRO A 37 -7.42 2.93 -2.86
C PRO A 37 -6.54 3.44 -1.71
N ILE A 38 -6.98 3.29 -0.46
CA ILE A 38 -6.20 3.72 0.72
C ILE A 38 -4.85 3.01 0.80
N HIS A 39 -4.82 1.71 0.50
CA HIS A 39 -3.57 0.94 0.51
C HIS A 39 -2.63 1.44 -0.59
N HIS A 40 -3.15 1.62 -1.80
CA HIS A 40 -2.34 2.04 -2.94
C HIS A 40 -1.86 3.49 -2.83
N ALA A 41 -2.64 4.40 -2.24
CA ALA A 41 -2.20 5.76 -1.95
C ALA A 41 -0.93 5.75 -1.07
N ILE A 42 -0.93 4.94 -0.01
CA ILE A 42 0.25 4.78 0.86
C ILE A 42 1.38 4.06 0.13
N LEU A 43 1.11 2.96 -0.60
CA LEU A 43 2.13 2.19 -1.31
C LEU A 43 2.85 3.00 -2.40
N LYS A 44 2.13 3.91 -3.07
CA LYS A 44 2.67 4.81 -4.08
C LYS A 44 3.36 6.03 -3.48
N GLY A 45 3.18 6.28 -2.19
CA GLY A 45 3.79 7.42 -1.53
C GLY A 45 3.14 8.75 -1.87
N TYR A 46 1.83 8.77 -2.09
CA TYR A 46 1.15 10.03 -2.37
C TYR A 46 1.18 10.93 -1.13
N ASP A 47 1.44 12.22 -1.35
CA ASP A 47 1.34 13.25 -0.31
C ASP A 47 -0.11 13.64 -0.01
N TYR A 48 -0.99 13.45 -1.00
CA TYR A 48 -2.41 13.78 -0.93
C TYR A 48 -3.25 12.64 -1.48
N THR A 49 -4.40 12.40 -0.83
CA THR A 49 -5.50 11.60 -1.37
C THR A 49 -6.78 12.43 -1.29
N GLY A 50 -7.94 11.80 -1.39
CA GLY A 50 -9.19 12.49 -1.22
C GLY A 50 -10.36 11.53 -1.21
N ILE A 51 -11.55 12.08 -1.39
CA ILE A 51 -12.77 11.32 -1.42
C ILE A 51 -13.59 11.81 -2.61
N SER A 52 -14.20 10.87 -3.33
CA SER A 52 -15.13 11.13 -4.40
C SER A 52 -16.48 10.49 -4.09
N LEU A 53 -17.53 11.30 -4.09
CA LEU A 53 -18.91 10.82 -4.17
C LEU A 53 -19.27 10.65 -5.63
N GLN A 54 -19.65 9.45 -6.03
CA GLN A 54 -20.02 9.14 -7.41
C GLN A 54 -21.35 8.38 -7.47
N THR A 55 -21.96 8.37 -8.65
CA THR A 55 -23.00 7.39 -8.97
C THR A 55 -22.41 5.98 -9.06
N LEU A 56 -23.22 4.94 -8.88
CA LEU A 56 -22.82 3.58 -9.22
C LEU A 56 -23.05 3.34 -10.72
N ASP A 57 -22.01 2.86 -11.41
CA ASP A 57 -22.10 2.33 -12.77
C ASP A 57 -22.44 0.83 -12.72
N HIS A 58 -23.29 0.38 -13.63
CA HIS A 58 -23.84 -0.99 -13.62
C HIS A 58 -22.88 -2.03 -14.20
N ARG A 59 -21.83 -1.58 -14.89
CA ARG A 59 -20.90 -2.41 -15.68
C ARG A 59 -19.49 -2.39 -15.10
N ILE A 60 -19.04 -1.24 -14.58
CA ILE A 60 -17.64 -1.03 -14.18
C ILE A 60 -17.57 -0.35 -12.81
N PHE A 61 -16.81 -0.93 -11.87
CA PHE A 61 -16.57 -0.33 -10.56
C PHE A 61 -15.84 1.01 -10.68
N ASP A 62 -16.31 2.03 -9.96
CA ASP A 62 -15.65 3.34 -9.83
C ASP A 62 -15.55 4.18 -11.11
N HIS A 63 -16.52 4.00 -12.01
CA HIS A 63 -16.67 4.74 -13.27
C HIS A 63 -17.92 5.62 -13.34
N GLY A 64 -18.61 5.84 -12.21
CA GLY A 64 -19.78 6.70 -12.20
C GLY A 64 -19.45 8.18 -12.37
N THR A 65 -20.49 8.99 -12.59
CA THR A 65 -20.36 10.45 -12.58
C THR A 65 -19.94 10.90 -11.19
N ILE A 66 -18.84 11.67 -11.10
CA ILE A 66 -18.37 12.26 -9.85
C ILE A 66 -19.27 13.45 -9.52
N LEU A 67 -20.03 13.33 -8.44
CA LEU A 67 -21.02 14.32 -7.98
C LEU A 67 -20.44 15.30 -6.97
N SER A 68 -19.40 14.88 -6.25
CA SER A 68 -18.65 15.70 -5.32
C SER A 68 -17.27 15.09 -5.12
N GLN A 69 -16.28 15.93 -4.85
CA GLN A 69 -14.91 15.53 -4.58
C GLN A 69 -14.32 16.49 -3.55
N THR A 70 -13.44 16.01 -2.67
CA THR A 70 -12.70 16.91 -1.77
C THR A 70 -11.93 17.96 -2.57
N SER A 71 -11.90 19.20 -2.10
CA SER A 71 -11.26 20.32 -2.78
C SER A 71 -9.75 20.13 -2.95
N ARG A 72 -9.16 20.82 -3.92
CA ARG A 72 -7.71 20.87 -4.14
C ARG A 72 -6.95 21.32 -2.87
N PRO A 73 -5.76 20.76 -2.59
CA PRO A 73 -5.08 19.68 -3.32
C PRO A 73 -5.60 18.27 -2.99
N GLY A 74 -6.59 18.16 -2.09
CA GLY A 74 -7.05 16.93 -1.48
C GLY A 74 -6.84 16.94 0.03
N ILE A 75 -6.78 15.75 0.62
CA ILE A 75 -6.51 15.52 2.04
C ILE A 75 -5.07 15.03 2.15
N SER A 76 -4.24 15.72 2.94
CA SER A 76 -2.85 15.34 3.17
C SER A 76 -2.76 13.96 3.82
N ILE A 77 -1.87 13.13 3.30
CA ILE A 77 -1.51 11.84 3.88
C ILE A 77 -0.38 12.09 4.88
N PRO A 78 -0.57 11.85 6.19
CA PRO A 78 0.49 12.07 7.15
C PRO A 78 1.70 11.16 6.86
N PRO A 79 2.93 11.69 6.93
CA PRO A 79 4.14 10.88 6.80
C PRO A 79 4.11 9.75 7.82
N GLY A 80 4.43 8.54 7.38
CA GLY A 80 4.44 7.41 8.31
C GLY A 80 3.06 6.77 8.56
N CYS A 81 1.95 7.30 8.04
CA CYS A 81 0.62 6.78 8.41
C CYS A 81 0.38 5.34 7.96
N THR A 82 -0.34 4.62 8.79
CA THR A 82 -0.87 3.28 8.54
C THR A 82 -2.19 3.34 7.78
N VAL A 83 -2.60 2.20 7.20
CA VAL A 83 -3.92 2.07 6.55
C VAL A 83 -5.05 2.41 7.52
N GLN A 84 -4.93 2.01 8.79
CA GLN A 84 -5.96 2.25 9.81
C GLN A 84 -6.07 3.73 10.16
N GLU A 85 -4.94 4.43 10.33
CA GLU A 85 -4.92 5.86 10.60
C GLU A 85 -5.49 6.66 9.43
N LEU A 86 -5.07 6.35 8.19
CA LEU A 86 -5.61 7.02 7.02
C LEU A 86 -7.10 6.72 6.83
N THR A 87 -7.55 5.49 7.10
CA THR A 87 -8.99 5.17 7.09
C THR A 87 -9.76 5.98 8.12
N SER A 88 -9.23 6.09 9.34
CA SER A 88 -9.85 6.85 10.44
C SER A 88 -9.93 8.35 10.11
N LEU A 89 -8.94 8.87 9.39
CA LEU A 89 -8.92 10.24 8.89
C LEU A 89 -9.98 10.47 7.80
N LEU A 90 -10.10 9.56 6.83
CA LEU A 90 -10.98 9.72 5.68
C LEU A 90 -12.45 9.39 5.96
N ALA A 91 -12.73 8.43 6.84
CA ALA A 91 -14.08 7.96 7.14
C ALA A 91 -15.08 9.07 7.50
N PRO A 92 -14.80 9.98 8.47
CA PRO A 92 -15.74 11.05 8.81
C PRO A 92 -15.96 12.04 7.67
N ILE A 93 -14.91 12.33 6.88
CA ILE A 93 -15.00 13.25 5.74
C ILE A 93 -15.90 12.65 4.64
N GLY A 94 -15.75 11.36 4.37
CA GLY A 94 -16.58 10.65 3.40
C GLY A 94 -18.04 10.55 3.83
N ALA A 95 -18.28 10.33 5.13
CA ALA A 95 -19.63 10.32 5.69
C ALA A 95 -20.29 11.71 5.54
N GLN A 96 -19.56 12.78 5.86
CA GLN A 96 -20.06 14.15 5.70
C GLN A 96 -20.36 14.48 4.24
N MET A 97 -19.47 14.12 3.31
CA MET A 97 -19.68 14.30 1.87
C MET A 97 -20.94 13.58 1.37
N LEU A 98 -21.18 12.35 1.82
CA LEU A 98 -22.39 11.62 1.49
C LEU A 98 -23.65 12.30 2.03
N ILE A 99 -23.64 12.67 3.32
CA ILE A 99 -24.79 13.36 3.96
C ILE A 99 -25.11 14.65 3.21
N GLN A 100 -24.08 15.44 2.88
CA GLN A 100 -24.25 16.70 2.17
C GLN A 100 -24.79 16.46 0.75
N GLY A 101 -24.22 15.53 0.00
CA GLY A 101 -24.72 15.19 -1.33
C GLY A 101 -26.16 14.65 -1.33
N LEU A 102 -26.57 13.95 -0.26
CA LEU A 102 -27.96 13.52 -0.10
C LEU A 102 -28.91 14.69 0.17
N ARG A 103 -28.50 15.66 1.01
CA ARG A 103 -29.28 16.86 1.33
C ARG A 103 -29.43 17.78 0.12
N ASP A 104 -28.35 17.97 -0.62
CA ASP A 104 -28.30 18.86 -1.79
C ASP A 104 -28.95 18.23 -3.03
N GLY A 105 -29.25 16.93 -2.99
CA GLY A 105 -29.93 16.24 -4.09
C GLY A 105 -29.06 16.07 -5.34
N VAL A 106 -27.72 16.12 -5.24
CA VAL A 106 -26.80 16.07 -6.39
C VAL A 106 -26.91 14.79 -7.23
N TYR A 107 -27.56 13.75 -6.70
CA TYR A 107 -27.80 12.48 -7.38
C TYR A 107 -29.05 12.49 -8.30
N VAL A 108 -29.89 13.52 -8.19
CA VAL A 108 -31.10 13.70 -8.99
C VAL A 108 -30.72 14.32 -10.35
N PRO A 109 -31.16 13.74 -11.48
CA PRO A 109 -30.90 14.33 -12.80
C PRO A 109 -31.51 15.73 -12.98
N PRO A 110 -30.88 16.61 -13.79
CA PRO A 110 -29.61 16.40 -14.48
C PRO A 110 -28.41 16.45 -13.53
N ARG A 111 -27.46 15.52 -13.72
CA ARG A 111 -26.25 15.42 -12.89
C ARG A 111 -25.12 16.20 -13.56
N GLN A 112 -24.34 16.90 -12.76
CA GLN A 112 -23.11 17.55 -13.20
C GLN A 112 -21.91 16.73 -12.73
N ASN A 113 -20.92 16.54 -13.61
CA ASN A 113 -19.63 15.99 -13.21
C ASN A 113 -18.78 17.12 -12.60
N THR A 114 -18.40 16.97 -11.34
CA THR A 114 -17.62 17.97 -10.59
C THR A 114 -16.21 17.48 -10.23
N GLY A 115 -15.75 16.38 -10.84
CA GLY A 115 -14.46 15.77 -10.55
C GLY A 115 -13.30 16.53 -11.18
N TRP A 116 -12.70 17.45 -10.44
CA TRP A 116 -11.58 18.28 -10.90
C TRP A 116 -10.30 17.48 -11.17
N ARG A 117 -10.12 16.34 -10.50
CA ARG A 117 -8.89 15.54 -10.64
C ARG A 117 -8.72 14.93 -12.03
N ALA A 118 -9.83 14.66 -12.74
CA ALA A 118 -9.77 14.12 -14.10
C ALA A 118 -9.04 15.06 -15.07
N GLU A 119 -9.25 16.36 -14.93
CA GLU A 119 -8.64 17.39 -15.78
C GLU A 119 -7.13 17.52 -15.50
N GLU A 120 -6.71 17.37 -14.25
CA GLU A 120 -5.28 17.42 -13.90
C GLU A 120 -4.51 16.20 -14.41
N LEU A 121 -5.17 15.05 -14.52
CA LEU A 121 -4.56 13.80 -14.96
C LEU A 121 -4.73 13.54 -16.46
N SER A 122 -5.15 14.55 -17.26
CA SER A 122 -5.47 14.36 -18.68
C SER A 122 -4.36 13.69 -19.49
N ASP A 123 -3.11 13.97 -19.12
CA ASP A 123 -1.91 13.48 -19.79
C ASP A 123 -1.12 12.47 -18.92
N GLU A 124 -1.70 12.02 -17.81
CA GLU A 124 -1.07 11.08 -16.88
C GLU A 124 -1.63 9.66 -16.98
N GLN A 125 -0.78 8.66 -16.69
CA GLN A 125 -1.23 7.28 -16.60
C GLN A 125 -1.97 7.05 -15.28
N LEU A 126 -3.27 6.73 -15.37
CA LEU A 126 -4.09 6.39 -14.21
C LEU A 126 -3.57 5.15 -13.49
N VAL A 127 -3.56 5.21 -12.15
CA VAL A 127 -3.20 4.07 -11.31
C VAL A 127 -4.46 3.36 -10.85
N HIS A 128 -4.51 2.03 -11.02
CA HIS A 128 -5.56 1.21 -10.42
C HIS A 128 -5.13 0.72 -9.03
N ALA A 129 -6.12 0.52 -8.15
CA ALA A 129 -5.95 0.06 -6.78
C ALA A 129 -6.59 -1.33 -6.57
N PRO A 130 -6.05 -2.40 -7.18
CA PRO A 130 -6.57 -3.76 -7.01
C PRO A 130 -6.43 -4.23 -5.57
N LYS A 131 -7.16 -5.31 -5.23
CA LYS A 131 -7.09 -5.91 -3.90
C LYS A 131 -5.65 -6.34 -3.61
N VAL A 132 -5.16 -5.91 -2.45
CA VAL A 132 -3.83 -6.25 -1.99
C VAL A 132 -3.75 -7.70 -1.53
N THR A 133 -2.67 -8.37 -1.87
CA THR A 133 -2.40 -9.78 -1.65
C THR A 133 -1.05 -10.00 -0.96
N LYS A 134 -0.79 -11.23 -0.50
CA LYS A 134 0.54 -11.59 0.02
C LYS A 134 1.63 -11.53 -1.05
N ALA A 135 1.28 -11.67 -2.33
CA ALA A 135 2.25 -11.62 -3.43
C ALA A 135 2.83 -10.20 -3.60
N ASP A 136 2.04 -9.17 -3.29
CA ASP A 136 2.46 -7.76 -3.32
C ASP A 136 3.55 -7.44 -2.28
N GLY A 137 3.75 -8.34 -1.29
CA GLY A 137 4.81 -8.25 -0.30
C GLY A 137 6.15 -8.84 -0.75
N HIS A 138 6.25 -9.42 -1.94
CA HIS A 138 7.55 -9.93 -2.42
C HIS A 138 8.47 -8.75 -2.76
N ILE A 139 9.54 -8.61 -1.99
CA ILE A 139 10.54 -7.56 -2.19
C ILE A 139 11.10 -7.60 -3.61
N LYS A 140 10.95 -6.50 -4.34
CA LYS A 140 11.56 -6.26 -5.64
C LYS A 140 12.86 -5.49 -5.43
N TRP A 141 13.91 -6.19 -4.99
CA TRP A 141 15.19 -5.60 -4.61
C TRP A 141 15.79 -4.69 -5.68
N THR A 142 15.55 -5.01 -6.96
CA THR A 142 16.03 -4.25 -8.12
C THR A 142 15.23 -2.99 -8.45
N LYS A 143 14.05 -2.80 -7.83
CA LYS A 143 13.11 -1.72 -8.17
C LYS A 143 12.67 -0.88 -6.98
N TRP A 144 12.70 -1.44 -5.78
CA TRP A 144 12.19 -0.78 -4.59
C TRP A 144 13.34 -0.16 -3.81
N THR A 145 13.14 1.09 -3.42
CA THR A 145 13.95 1.78 -2.42
C THR A 145 13.70 1.20 -1.02
N GLY A 146 14.50 1.57 -0.03
CA GLY A 146 14.26 1.23 1.37
C GLY A 146 12.90 1.74 1.84
N ASP A 147 12.54 2.97 1.46
CA ASP A 147 11.22 3.56 1.77
C ASP A 147 10.08 2.79 1.11
N ASP A 148 10.24 2.30 -0.12
CA ASP A 148 9.26 1.43 -0.78
C ASP A 148 9.02 0.13 -0.01
N ILE A 149 10.08 -0.46 0.53
CA ILE A 149 10.01 -1.68 1.34
C ILE A 149 9.30 -1.38 2.67
N VAL A 150 9.68 -0.30 3.35
CA VAL A 150 9.10 0.10 4.64
C VAL A 150 7.62 0.47 4.49
N ARG A 151 7.23 1.19 3.44
CA ARG A 151 5.81 1.47 3.13
C ARG A 151 5.01 0.18 2.96
N ARG A 152 5.59 -0.83 2.30
CA ARG A 152 4.94 -2.14 2.14
C ARG A 152 4.86 -2.92 3.43
N VAL A 153 5.89 -2.90 4.28
CA VAL A 153 5.79 -3.50 5.62
C VAL A 153 4.65 -2.84 6.40
N ARG A 154 4.52 -1.52 6.33
CA ARG A 154 3.45 -0.79 7.01
C ARG A 154 2.05 -1.11 6.49
N VAL A 155 1.88 -1.23 5.17
CA VAL A 155 0.57 -1.48 4.54
C VAL A 155 0.18 -2.95 4.61
N LEU A 156 1.14 -3.87 4.47
CA LEU A 156 0.91 -5.31 4.36
C LEU A 156 1.14 -6.07 5.68
N GLY A 157 1.70 -5.39 6.69
CA GLY A 157 2.19 -5.98 7.94
C GLY A 157 3.50 -6.77 7.79
N SER A 158 3.85 -7.18 6.58
CA SER A 158 5.08 -7.92 6.29
C SER A 158 5.45 -7.85 4.82
N VAL A 159 6.74 -7.98 4.54
CA VAL A 159 7.27 -8.26 3.19
C VAL A 159 8.08 -9.55 3.25
N TRP A 160 8.41 -10.11 2.11
CA TRP A 160 9.18 -11.35 2.07
C TRP A 160 10.13 -11.40 0.89
N THR A 161 11.17 -12.21 1.06
CA THR A 161 12.19 -12.52 0.05
C THR A 161 12.53 -14.00 0.17
N HIS A 162 13.21 -14.56 -0.82
CA HIS A 162 13.89 -15.82 -0.61
C HIS A 162 15.35 -15.57 -0.22
N ALA A 163 15.95 -16.53 0.49
CA ALA A 163 17.38 -16.57 0.78
C ALA A 163 17.86 -18.02 0.77
N VAL A 164 19.14 -18.22 0.50
CA VAL A 164 19.79 -19.54 0.53
C VAL A 164 20.53 -19.69 1.85
N ASN A 165 20.20 -20.71 2.63
CA ASN A 165 20.91 -20.98 3.89
C ASN A 165 22.28 -21.62 3.62
N LYS A 166 23.11 -21.77 4.67
CA LYS A 166 24.43 -22.44 4.57
C LYS A 166 24.38 -23.88 4.06
N LYS A 167 23.22 -24.54 4.07
CA LYS A 167 23.02 -25.90 3.53
C LYS A 167 22.64 -25.92 2.05
N GLY A 168 22.49 -24.76 1.42
CA GLY A 168 22.02 -24.64 0.03
C GLY A 168 20.50 -24.65 -0.12
N ASP A 169 19.72 -24.70 0.96
CA ASP A 169 18.26 -24.69 0.85
C ASP A 169 17.74 -23.27 0.59
N LYS A 170 16.93 -23.12 -0.44
CA LYS A 170 16.12 -21.92 -0.65
C LYS A 170 14.96 -21.91 0.35
N LYS A 171 14.87 -20.84 1.15
CA LYS A 171 13.78 -20.63 2.12
C LYS A 171 13.19 -19.25 1.95
N ARG A 172 11.89 -19.13 2.21
CA ARG A 172 11.22 -17.83 2.29
C ARG A 172 11.45 -17.21 3.67
N LEU A 173 11.94 -15.98 3.65
CA LEU A 173 12.11 -15.12 4.81
C LEU A 173 11.07 -14.00 4.75
N ILE A 174 10.32 -13.84 5.84
CA ILE A 174 9.29 -12.83 5.99
C ILE A 174 9.82 -11.78 6.96
N PHE A 175 9.97 -10.55 6.51
CA PHE A 175 10.41 -9.40 7.30
C PHE A 175 9.19 -8.64 7.82
N GLN A 176 9.27 -8.26 9.10
CA GLN A 176 8.22 -7.56 9.83
C GLN A 176 8.88 -6.49 10.69
N ASP A 177 8.12 -5.45 11.02
CA ASP A 177 8.58 -4.34 11.87
C ASP A 177 9.88 -3.72 11.33
N ALA A 178 9.73 -2.94 10.26
CA ALA A 178 10.84 -2.36 9.52
C ALA A 178 10.74 -0.83 9.44
N GLU A 179 11.89 -0.17 9.47
CA GLU A 179 12.02 1.28 9.37
C GLU A 179 13.26 1.66 8.55
N THR A 180 13.25 2.82 7.92
CA THR A 180 14.44 3.37 7.25
C THR A 180 15.33 4.02 8.31
N ILE A 181 16.64 3.78 8.25
CA ILE A 181 17.62 4.37 9.17
C ILE A 181 18.75 5.07 8.41
N SER A 182 19.50 5.95 9.08
CA SER A 182 20.68 6.56 8.47
C SER A 182 21.77 5.53 8.24
N SER A 183 22.52 5.67 7.15
CA SER A 183 23.76 4.91 6.93
C SER A 183 24.83 5.17 8.00
N LYS A 184 24.69 6.23 8.80
CA LYS A 184 25.53 6.53 9.96
C LYS A 184 25.16 5.73 11.22
N ASP A 185 23.96 5.16 11.26
CA ASP A 185 23.41 4.47 12.43
C ASP A 185 23.55 2.94 12.32
N ILE A 186 24.36 2.44 11.40
CA ILE A 186 24.61 1.00 11.21
C ILE A 186 25.76 0.50 12.09
N GLY A 187 25.79 -0.82 12.32
CA GLY A 187 26.86 -1.46 13.06
C GLY A 187 28.20 -1.41 12.32
N ASN A 188 29.30 -1.69 13.03
CA ASN A 188 30.65 -1.58 12.45
C ASN A 188 31.03 -2.73 11.50
N HIS A 189 30.42 -3.92 11.67
CA HIS A 189 30.77 -5.11 10.90
C HIS A 189 29.53 -5.65 10.17
N GLY A 190 29.61 -5.69 8.84
CA GLY A 190 28.56 -6.20 7.98
C GLY A 190 28.91 -7.59 7.46
N ALA A 191 28.00 -8.54 7.58
CA ALA A 191 28.13 -9.86 6.99
C ALA A 191 27.38 -9.92 5.65
N LYS A 192 27.95 -10.64 4.68
CA LYS A 192 27.31 -10.80 3.36
C LYS A 192 26.10 -11.74 3.44
N VAL A 193 25.06 -11.42 2.68
CA VAL A 193 23.88 -12.27 2.48
C VAL A 193 23.50 -12.30 1.01
N ARG A 194 22.90 -13.41 0.58
CA ARG A 194 22.27 -13.55 -0.74
C ARG A 194 20.76 -13.58 -0.60
N LEU A 195 20.10 -12.51 -1.03
CA LEU A 195 18.64 -12.40 -1.09
C LEU A 195 18.18 -12.55 -2.53
N LEU A 196 17.03 -13.17 -2.73
CA LEU A 196 16.53 -13.60 -4.03
C LEU A 196 15.20 -12.94 -4.33
N GLU A 197 15.10 -12.36 -5.53
CA GLU A 197 13.84 -11.95 -6.16
C GLU A 197 13.22 -13.13 -6.97
N ASP A 198 11.93 -13.06 -7.32
CA ASP A 198 11.20 -14.10 -8.09
C ASP A 198 11.91 -14.49 -9.39
N THR A 199 12.55 -13.53 -10.04
CA THR A 199 13.22 -13.69 -11.35
C THR A 199 14.51 -14.50 -11.27
N GLY A 200 14.91 -14.96 -10.08
CA GLY A 200 16.20 -15.60 -9.85
C GLY A 200 17.36 -14.61 -9.68
N VAL A 201 17.08 -13.31 -9.77
CA VAL A 201 18.07 -12.26 -9.49
C VAL A 201 18.47 -12.33 -8.03
N VAL A 202 19.78 -12.36 -7.80
CA VAL A 202 20.40 -12.38 -6.48
C VAL A 202 20.83 -10.95 -6.14
N LEU A 203 20.29 -10.41 -5.06
CA LEU A 203 20.89 -9.29 -4.36
C LEU A 203 21.95 -9.83 -3.39
N GLU A 204 23.22 -9.57 -3.69
CA GLU A 204 24.28 -9.70 -2.71
C GLU A 204 24.40 -8.37 -1.96
N THR A 205 24.11 -8.38 -0.66
CA THR A 205 24.18 -7.18 0.17
C THR A 205 24.80 -7.49 1.53
N LEU A 206 25.04 -6.44 2.29
CA LEU A 206 25.54 -6.50 3.66
C LEU A 206 24.39 -6.38 4.65
N ILE A 207 24.50 -7.16 5.72
CA ILE A 207 23.64 -7.08 6.90
C ILE A 207 24.50 -6.74 8.10
N TRP A 208 24.07 -5.75 8.89
CA TRP A 208 24.73 -5.36 10.13
C TRP A 208 23.86 -5.72 11.33
N ASP A 209 24.47 -6.35 12.33
CA ASP A 209 23.86 -6.50 13.66
C ASP A 209 23.75 -5.12 14.31
N GLN A 210 22.61 -4.84 14.93
CA GLN A 210 22.35 -3.58 15.64
C GLN A 210 22.49 -3.71 17.17
N GLY A 211 22.80 -4.92 17.67
CA GLY A 211 23.03 -5.19 19.09
C GLY A 211 21.76 -5.39 19.92
N ASP A 212 20.58 -5.13 19.37
CA ASP A 212 19.27 -5.33 20.03
C ASP A 212 18.44 -6.46 19.38
N GLY A 213 19.08 -7.30 18.57
CA GLY A 213 18.44 -8.38 17.82
C GLY A 213 17.88 -7.98 16.46
N SER A 214 17.78 -6.68 16.16
CA SER A 214 17.43 -6.19 14.83
C SER A 214 18.65 -6.17 13.89
N CYS A 215 18.38 -6.15 12.59
CA CYS A 215 19.40 -6.10 11.55
C CYS A 215 19.20 -4.92 10.61
N ALA A 216 20.28 -4.26 10.20
CA ALA A 216 20.25 -3.30 9.10
C ALA A 216 20.59 -4.00 7.79
N ILE A 217 19.85 -3.72 6.72
CA ILE A 217 20.04 -4.28 5.37
C ILE A 217 20.17 -3.10 4.41
N ARG A 218 21.24 -3.09 3.61
CA ARG A 218 21.42 -2.08 2.55
C ARG A 218 20.70 -2.52 1.27
N THR A 219 19.91 -1.62 0.69
CA THR A 219 19.25 -1.80 -0.61
C THR A 219 20.15 -1.30 -1.75
N LEU A 220 19.73 -1.52 -2.99
CA LEU A 220 20.53 -1.16 -4.16
C LEU A 220 20.67 0.35 -4.40
N ASP A 221 19.76 1.16 -3.85
CA ASP A 221 19.81 2.62 -3.90
C ASP A 221 20.59 3.22 -2.70
N ASP A 222 21.40 2.42 -2.01
CA ASP A 222 22.17 2.77 -0.81
C ASP A 222 21.35 3.18 0.42
N SER A 223 20.02 3.16 0.35
CA SER A 223 19.20 3.30 1.54
C SER A 223 19.34 2.08 2.46
N VAL A 224 19.07 2.30 3.75
CA VAL A 224 19.24 1.26 4.77
C VAL A 224 17.92 1.05 5.48
N ILE A 225 17.44 -0.19 5.45
CA ILE A 225 16.27 -0.60 6.22
C ILE A 225 16.74 -1.37 7.46
N ARG A 226 16.16 -1.06 8.60
CA ARG A 226 16.29 -1.84 9.83
C ARG A 226 15.08 -2.75 9.94
N VAL A 227 15.31 -4.05 10.08
CA VAL A 227 14.27 -5.07 10.30
C VAL A 227 14.41 -5.59 11.72
N LYS A 228 13.32 -5.53 12.50
CA LYS A 228 13.32 -5.96 13.90
C LYS A 228 12.90 -7.41 14.07
N LYS A 229 11.96 -7.89 13.24
CA LYS A 229 11.42 -9.25 13.34
C LYS A 229 11.48 -9.98 12.01
N ILE A 230 11.77 -11.28 12.10
CA ILE A 230 11.80 -12.19 10.95
C ILE A 230 11.05 -13.48 11.25
N LYS A 231 10.41 -14.02 10.22
CA LYS A 231 9.85 -15.37 10.23
C LYS A 231 10.35 -16.13 9.02
N GLU A 232 11.05 -17.23 9.27
CA GLU A 232 11.36 -18.22 8.23
C GLU A 232 10.13 -19.12 8.03
N GLU A 233 9.84 -19.49 6.80
CA GLU A 233 8.73 -20.39 6.49
C GLU A 233 8.80 -21.69 7.31
N GLY A 234 7.68 -22.06 7.93
CA GLY A 234 7.58 -23.23 8.81
C GLY A 234 8.13 -23.03 10.23
N LYS A 235 8.64 -21.84 10.58
CA LYS A 235 9.17 -21.53 11.92
C LYS A 235 8.39 -20.40 12.60
N SER A 236 8.57 -20.27 13.91
CA SER A 236 8.06 -19.16 14.71
C SER A 236 8.81 -17.86 14.39
N GLN A 237 8.13 -16.73 14.59
CA GLN A 237 8.74 -15.41 14.52
C GLN A 237 9.81 -15.26 15.61
N ARG A 238 10.88 -14.53 15.30
CA ARG A 238 12.01 -14.24 16.19
C ARG A 238 12.68 -12.93 15.79
N ASP A 239 13.69 -12.53 16.54
CA ASP A 239 14.52 -11.37 16.23
C ASP A 239 15.22 -11.54 14.89
N ALA A 240 15.33 -10.44 14.13
CA ALA A 240 15.80 -10.46 12.75
C ALA A 240 17.20 -11.08 12.61
N MET A 241 18.16 -10.63 13.43
CA MET A 241 19.52 -11.18 13.42
C MET A 241 19.55 -12.66 13.75
N ALA A 242 18.79 -13.09 14.76
CA ALA A 242 18.74 -14.50 15.15
C ALA A 242 18.21 -15.40 14.02
N GLY A 243 17.23 -14.92 13.24
CA GLY A 243 16.71 -15.66 12.09
C GLY A 243 17.63 -15.64 10.86
N LEU A 244 18.45 -14.59 10.70
CA LEU A 244 19.34 -14.43 9.55
C LEU A 244 20.70 -15.13 9.71
N ARG A 245 21.15 -15.44 10.93
CA ARG A 245 22.45 -16.11 11.19
C ARG A 245 22.73 -17.33 10.30
N GLY A 246 21.71 -18.12 9.97
CA GLY A 246 21.85 -19.30 9.10
C GLY A 246 22.02 -19.01 7.60
N TYR A 247 21.97 -17.73 7.21
CA TYR A 247 22.01 -17.24 5.82
C TYR A 247 23.19 -16.31 5.55
N LEU A 248 23.89 -15.86 6.60
CA LEU A 248 25.07 -15.02 6.47
C LEU A 248 26.24 -15.87 5.94
N ALA A 249 27.02 -15.32 5.02
CA ALA A 249 28.27 -15.94 4.58
C ALA A 249 29.23 -16.06 5.76
N ASP A 250 30.09 -17.08 5.74
CA ASP A 250 31.25 -17.14 6.64
C ASP A 250 32.30 -16.14 6.13
N ASP A 251 32.89 -15.38 7.05
CA ASP A 251 33.97 -14.42 6.78
C ASP A 251 35.26 -15.13 6.33
#